data_AF-A0A2E7P561-F1
#
_entry.id   AF-A0A2E7P561-F1
#
_cell.length_a   1.000
_cell.length_b   1.000
_cell.length_c   1.000
_cell.angle_alpha   90.00
_cell.angle_beta   90.00
_cell.angle_gamma   90.00
#
_symmetry.space_group_name_H-M   'P 1'
#
loop_
_entity.id
_entity.type
_entity.pdbx_description
1 polymer ?
#
loop_
_entity_poly.entity_id
_entity_poly.type
_entity_poly.pdbx_seq_one_letter_code
_entity_poly.pdbx_strand_id
1 'polypeptide(L)'
;MSDPAAPALSAAFRIREEERTRIARDLHDELGAQLTGIGMALGQLREQLALERHAALPQADYAAQLLAQAREGMERIIDDLHPPIVEFGLADALRWQCRHFSRQSGVDCLFLATDQLAVQDDFLVLSLLRILREALNNIARHAAASQVEVRVKQTGDSLHLHIDDNGRGFDPAATGRDGRRGHGLANMRQRAAALGGSAAWEARAGHGSRVHICIPVAH
;
A
#
# COMPACT_ATOMS: atom_id res chain seq x y z
N MET A 1 -5.37 -26.06 20.08
CA MET A 1 -6.69 -25.42 20.29
C MET A 1 -6.71 -24.17 19.44
N SER A 2 -7.54 -24.14 18.40
CA SER A 2 -7.69 -22.97 17.53
C SER A 2 -8.35 -21.82 18.32
N ASP A 3 -7.77 -20.63 18.25
CA ASP A 3 -8.28 -19.43 18.93
C ASP A 3 -9.64 -19.02 18.30
N PRO A 4 -10.76 -19.04 19.05
CA PRO A 4 -12.07 -18.67 18.54
C PRO A 4 -12.18 -17.20 18.09
N ALA A 5 -11.21 -16.35 18.42
CA ALA A 5 -11.15 -14.98 17.91
C ALA A 5 -10.66 -14.89 16.46
N ALA A 6 -9.86 -15.86 15.98
CA ALA A 6 -9.24 -15.82 14.66
C ALA A 6 -10.25 -15.82 13.49
N PRO A 7 -11.34 -16.63 13.50
CA PRO A 7 -12.36 -16.60 12.45
C PRO A 7 -13.12 -15.27 12.38
N ALA A 8 -13.45 -14.68 13.53
CA ALA A 8 -14.16 -13.40 13.60
C ALA A 8 -13.28 -12.23 13.12
N LEU A 9 -12.00 -12.23 13.49
CA LEU A 9 -11.01 -11.28 12.98
C LEU A 9 -10.84 -11.41 11.45
N SER A 10 -10.72 -12.64 10.94
CA SER A 10 -10.63 -12.92 9.51
C SER A 10 -11.83 -12.38 8.74
N ALA A 11 -13.06 -12.66 9.21
CA ALA A 11 -14.29 -12.16 8.62
C ALA A 11 -14.36 -10.63 8.62
N ALA A 12 -14.03 -9.99 9.74
CA ALA A 12 -14.04 -8.52 9.85
C ALA A 12 -13.04 -7.85 8.90
N PHE A 13 -11.83 -8.41 8.75
CA PHE A 13 -10.85 -7.88 7.79
C PHE A 13 -11.29 -8.11 6.35
N ARG A 14 -11.87 -9.27 6.04
CA ARG A 14 -12.37 -9.58 4.69
C ARG A 14 -13.44 -8.61 4.25
N ILE A 15 -14.47 -8.40 5.09
CA ILE A 15 -15.53 -7.40 4.86
C ILE A 15 -14.93 -6.00 4.62
N ARG A 16 -13.89 -5.64 5.38
CA ARG A 16 -13.24 -4.33 5.24
C ARG A 16 -12.50 -4.17 3.92
N GLU A 17 -11.84 -5.21 3.42
CA GLU A 17 -11.17 -5.15 2.12
C GLU A 17 -12.16 -5.21 0.95
N GLU A 18 -13.25 -5.98 1.09
CA GLU A 18 -14.36 -5.99 0.13
C GLU A 18 -14.98 -4.60 0.00
N GLU A 19 -15.26 -3.94 1.13
CA GLU A 19 -15.82 -2.58 1.14
C GLU A 19 -14.86 -1.55 0.55
N ARG A 20 -13.55 -1.66 0.85
CA ARG A 20 -12.54 -0.80 0.22
C ARG A 20 -12.50 -0.97 -1.29
N THR A 21 -12.60 -2.22 -1.75
CA THR A 21 -12.60 -2.56 -3.19
C THR A 21 -13.86 -2.00 -3.86
N ARG A 22 -15.01 -2.11 -3.19
CA ARG A 22 -16.27 -1.51 -3.65
C ARG A 22 -16.14 0.01 -3.78
N ILE A 23 -15.66 0.70 -2.74
CA ILE A 23 -15.48 2.16 -2.77
C ILE A 23 -14.49 2.58 -3.86
N ALA A 24 -13.38 1.86 -4.04
CA ALA A 24 -12.41 2.15 -5.09
C ALA A 24 -13.04 2.10 -6.49
N ARG A 25 -13.88 1.08 -6.74
CA ARG A 25 -14.62 0.91 -8.00
C ARG A 25 -15.64 2.02 -8.21
N ASP A 26 -16.46 2.32 -7.20
CA ASP A 26 -17.46 3.39 -7.26
C ASP A 26 -16.81 4.74 -7.58
N LEU A 27 -15.66 5.05 -6.93
CA LEU A 27 -14.90 6.27 -7.21
C LEU A 27 -14.34 6.29 -8.63
N HIS A 28 -13.79 5.17 -9.11
CA HIS A 28 -13.26 5.07 -10.47
C HIS A 28 -14.35 5.29 -11.52
N ASP A 29 -15.48 4.61 -11.37
CA ASP A 29 -16.56 4.60 -12.34
C ASP A 29 -17.31 5.95 -12.36
N GLU A 30 -17.62 6.52 -11.20
CA GLU A 30 -18.41 7.75 -11.11
C GLU A 30 -17.54 9.00 -11.32
N LEU A 31 -16.48 9.18 -10.52
CA LEU A 31 -15.65 10.38 -10.59
C LEU A 31 -14.69 10.35 -11.78
N GLY A 32 -14.15 9.17 -12.12
CA GLY A 32 -13.24 9.04 -13.26
C GLY A 32 -13.89 9.39 -14.59
N ALA A 33 -15.13 8.93 -14.80
CA ALA A 33 -15.90 9.28 -15.99
C ALA A 33 -16.21 10.79 -16.05
N GLN A 34 -16.60 11.40 -14.91
CA GLN A 34 -16.89 12.84 -14.83
C GLN A 34 -15.65 13.69 -15.13
N LEU A 35 -14.50 13.39 -14.51
CA LEU A 35 -13.25 14.12 -14.75
C LEU A 35 -12.78 13.98 -16.20
N THR A 36 -12.98 12.80 -16.81
CA THR A 36 -12.67 12.57 -18.23
C THR A 36 -13.55 13.45 -19.12
N GLY A 37 -14.86 13.49 -18.86
CA GLY A 37 -15.79 14.35 -19.61
C GLY A 37 -15.45 15.84 -19.49
N ILE A 38 -15.12 16.32 -18.28
CA ILE A 38 -14.68 17.70 -18.06
C ILE A 38 -13.39 17.98 -18.83
N GLY A 39 -12.44 17.03 -18.82
CA GLY A 39 -11.16 17.17 -19.54
C GLY A 39 -11.34 17.26 -21.05
N MET A 40 -12.25 16.47 -21.63
CA MET A 40 -12.59 16.54 -23.05
C MET A 40 -13.22 17.89 -23.41
N ALA A 41 -14.22 18.34 -22.65
CA ALA A 41 -14.88 19.64 -22.88
C ALA A 41 -13.90 20.82 -22.73
N LEU A 42 -13.03 20.76 -21.72
CA LEU A 42 -12.01 21.79 -21.50
C LEU A 42 -10.93 21.76 -22.59
N GLY A 43 -10.56 20.58 -23.09
CA GLY A 43 -9.65 20.44 -24.23
C GLY A 43 -10.21 21.11 -25.48
N GLN A 44 -11.47 20.85 -25.82
CA GLN A 44 -12.17 21.50 -26.94
C GLN A 44 -12.22 23.02 -26.78
N LEU A 45 -12.55 23.50 -25.58
CA LEU A 45 -12.58 24.95 -25.29
C LEU A 45 -11.18 25.57 -25.48
N ARG A 46 -10.13 24.91 -24.98
CA ARG A 46 -8.74 25.38 -25.13
C ARG A 46 -8.33 25.47 -26.59
N GLU A 47 -8.67 24.48 -27.40
CA GLU A 47 -8.41 24.50 -28.85
C GLU A 47 -9.09 25.69 -29.54
N GLN A 48 -10.37 25.94 -29.23
CA GLN A 48 -11.10 27.09 -29.78
C GLN A 48 -10.46 28.43 -29.36
N LEU A 49 -10.18 28.61 -28.07
CA LEU A 49 -9.55 29.82 -27.55
C LEU A 49 -8.16 30.06 -28.14
N ALA A 50 -7.40 28.98 -28.40
CA ALA A 50 -6.09 29.06 -29.03
C ALA A 50 -6.17 29.49 -30.49
N LEU A 51 -7.13 28.95 -31.26
CA LEU A 51 -7.37 29.34 -32.65
C LEU A 51 -7.74 30.83 -32.76
N GLU A 52 -8.54 31.34 -31.83
CA GLU A 52 -8.98 32.74 -31.79
C GLU A 52 -7.97 33.69 -31.13
N ARG A 53 -6.85 33.17 -30.59
CA ARG A 53 -5.90 33.92 -29.74
C ARG A 53 -6.61 34.68 -28.62
N HIS A 54 -7.65 34.08 -28.05
CA HIS A 54 -8.50 34.71 -27.07
C HIS A 54 -7.76 34.93 -25.74
N ALA A 55 -7.99 36.07 -25.09
CA ALA A 55 -7.33 36.45 -23.84
C ALA A 55 -7.64 35.53 -22.63
N ALA A 56 -8.60 34.61 -22.78
CA ALA A 56 -9.02 33.65 -21.77
C ALA A 56 -8.25 32.32 -21.81
N LEU A 57 -7.38 32.12 -22.81
CA LEU A 57 -6.60 30.88 -22.97
C LEU A 57 -5.76 30.54 -21.72
N PRO A 58 -5.05 31.48 -21.07
CA PRO A 58 -4.29 31.17 -19.85
C PRO A 58 -5.15 30.65 -18.69
N GLN A 59 -6.37 31.15 -18.55
CA GLN A 59 -7.31 30.71 -17.52
C GLN A 59 -7.80 29.28 -17.81
N ALA A 60 -8.04 28.95 -19.08
CA ALA A 60 -8.39 27.60 -19.50
C ALA A 60 -7.22 26.61 -19.31
N ASP A 61 -5.99 27.04 -19.57
CA ASP A 61 -4.78 26.25 -19.27
C ASP A 61 -4.63 25.98 -17.77
N TYR A 62 -4.84 26.99 -16.93
CA TYR A 62 -4.81 26.83 -15.47
C TYR A 62 -5.90 25.87 -14.97
N ALA A 63 -7.12 25.98 -15.49
CA ALA A 63 -8.19 25.03 -15.18
C ALA A 63 -7.81 23.59 -15.57
N ALA A 64 -7.12 23.40 -16.71
CA ALA A 64 -6.67 22.09 -17.14
C ALA A 64 -5.58 21.51 -16.22
N GLN A 65 -4.69 22.36 -15.70
CA GLN A 65 -3.71 21.96 -14.69
C GLN A 65 -4.39 21.52 -13.39
N LEU A 66 -5.37 22.29 -12.89
CA LEU A 66 -6.13 21.91 -11.70
C LEU A 66 -6.88 20.59 -11.90
N LEU A 67 -7.46 20.37 -13.07
CA LEU A 67 -8.13 19.12 -13.41
C LEU A 67 -7.15 17.93 -13.42
N ALA A 68 -5.96 18.12 -13.99
CA ALA A 68 -4.92 17.08 -13.99
C ALA A 68 -4.49 16.73 -12.55
N GLN A 69 -4.31 17.73 -11.69
CA GLN A 69 -4.00 17.52 -10.27
C GLN A 69 -5.14 16.80 -9.52
N ALA A 70 -6.40 17.14 -9.81
CA ALA A 70 -7.55 16.49 -9.22
C ALA A 70 -7.63 15.01 -9.64
N ARG A 71 -7.38 14.71 -10.92
CA ARG A 71 -7.31 13.34 -11.43
C ARG A 71 -6.19 12.54 -10.77
N GLU A 72 -4.99 13.10 -10.68
CA GLU A 72 -3.86 12.45 -9.98
C GLU A 72 -4.18 12.23 -8.48
N GLY A 73 -4.87 13.17 -7.85
CA GLY A 73 -5.36 13.01 -6.48
C GLY A 73 -6.35 11.86 -6.32
N MET A 74 -7.32 11.76 -7.22
CA MET A 74 -8.30 10.68 -7.26
C MET A 74 -7.62 9.32 -7.50
N GLU A 75 -6.75 9.21 -8.50
CA GLU A 75 -6.01 7.98 -8.79
C GLU A 75 -5.20 7.51 -7.57
N ARG A 76 -4.53 8.43 -6.85
CA ARG A 76 -3.85 8.10 -5.58
C ARG A 76 -4.78 7.57 -4.50
N ILE A 77 -5.99 8.11 -4.37
CA ILE A 77 -6.99 7.63 -3.40
C ILE A 77 -7.47 6.23 -3.78
N ILE A 78 -7.71 5.98 -5.06
CA ILE A 78 -8.10 4.67 -5.58
C ILE A 78 -6.99 3.65 -5.31
N ASP A 79 -5.75 3.96 -5.66
CA ASP A 79 -4.57 3.12 -5.40
C ASP A 79 -4.44 2.79 -3.90
N ASP A 80 -4.79 3.75 -3.03
CA ASP A 80 -4.78 3.58 -1.59
C ASP A 80 -5.88 2.65 -1.08
N LEU A 81 -7.05 2.68 -1.70
CA LEU A 81 -8.19 1.84 -1.36
C LEU A 81 -8.04 0.42 -1.93
N HIS A 82 -7.60 0.28 -3.17
CA HIS A 82 -7.39 -0.99 -3.85
C HIS A 82 -6.22 -0.87 -4.83
N PRO A 83 -5.03 -1.42 -4.51
CA PRO A 83 -3.91 -1.40 -5.42
C PRO A 83 -4.28 -2.15 -6.72
N PRO A 84 -4.15 -1.53 -7.91
CA PRO A 84 -4.64 -2.10 -9.17
C PRO A 84 -3.89 -3.36 -9.62
N ILE A 85 -2.79 -3.69 -8.93
CA ILE A 85 -1.86 -4.75 -9.30
C ILE A 85 -2.15 -6.10 -8.61
N VAL A 86 -3.17 -6.16 -7.75
CA VAL A 86 -3.54 -7.40 -7.04
C VAL A 86 -3.84 -8.53 -8.03
N GLU A 87 -4.41 -8.20 -9.19
CA GLU A 87 -4.76 -9.14 -10.26
C GLU A 87 -3.56 -9.81 -10.94
N PHE A 88 -2.35 -9.26 -10.80
CA PHE A 88 -1.12 -9.82 -11.38
C PHE A 88 -0.37 -10.73 -10.40
N GLY A 89 -0.92 -10.96 -9.21
CA GLY A 89 -0.37 -11.86 -8.20
C GLY A 89 0.55 -11.18 -7.18
N LEU A 90 0.88 -11.94 -6.13
CA LEU A 90 1.53 -11.42 -4.92
C LEU A 90 2.88 -10.73 -5.19
N ALA A 91 3.76 -11.37 -5.97
CA ALA A 91 5.11 -10.87 -6.20
C ALA A 91 5.08 -9.49 -6.87
N ASP A 92 4.25 -9.34 -7.90
CA ASP A 92 4.14 -8.08 -8.65
C ASP A 92 3.47 -7.00 -7.80
N ALA A 93 2.49 -7.37 -6.99
CA ALA A 93 1.85 -6.43 -6.09
C ALA A 93 2.81 -5.86 -5.04
N LEU A 94 3.60 -6.71 -4.38
CA LEU A 94 4.61 -6.26 -3.41
C LEU A 94 5.71 -5.44 -4.10
N ARG A 95 6.15 -5.85 -5.30
CA ARG A 95 7.16 -5.12 -6.08
C ARG A 95 6.69 -3.71 -6.45
N TRP A 96 5.45 -3.59 -6.92
CA TRP A 96 4.84 -2.29 -7.24
C TRP A 96 4.83 -1.38 -6.03
N GLN A 97 4.43 -1.90 -4.86
CA GLN A 97 4.37 -1.12 -3.63
C GLN A 97 5.76 -0.64 -3.18
N CYS A 98 6.79 -1.48 -3.30
CA CYS A 98 8.18 -1.09 -3.02
C CYS A 98 8.64 0.05 -3.93
N ARG A 99 8.38 -0.05 -5.24
CA ARG A 99 8.71 1.01 -6.21
C ARG A 99 7.96 2.31 -5.92
N HIS A 100 6.67 2.21 -5.58
CA HIS A 100 5.86 3.36 -5.22
C HIS A 100 6.40 4.07 -3.97
N PHE A 101 6.75 3.30 -2.95
CA PHE A 101 7.39 3.82 -1.74
C PHE A 101 8.72 4.53 -2.03
N SER A 102 9.60 3.94 -2.84
CA SER A 102 10.87 4.60 -3.21
C SER A 102 10.65 5.92 -3.93
N ARG A 103 9.69 5.96 -4.85
CA ARG A 103 9.35 7.20 -5.58
C ARG A 103 8.85 8.30 -4.66
N GLN A 104 8.09 7.97 -3.62
CA GLN A 104 7.48 8.96 -2.71
C GLN A 104 8.43 9.40 -1.58
N SER A 105 9.20 8.48 -1.03
CA SER A 105 10.03 8.73 0.16
C SER A 105 11.48 9.11 -0.16
N GLY A 106 11.97 8.76 -1.37
CA GLY A 106 13.39 8.85 -1.72
C GLY A 106 14.26 7.76 -1.08
N VAL A 107 13.69 6.81 -0.33
CA VAL A 107 14.41 5.69 0.27
C VAL A 107 14.53 4.55 -0.74
N ASP A 108 15.73 4.01 -0.91
CA ASP A 108 15.96 2.89 -1.83
C ASP A 108 15.33 1.60 -1.27
N CYS A 109 14.41 0.99 -2.02
CA CYS A 109 13.66 -0.18 -1.59
C CYS A 109 13.89 -1.34 -2.55
N LEU A 110 14.77 -2.26 -2.14
CA LEU A 110 15.09 -3.47 -2.87
C LEU A 110 14.02 -4.53 -2.61
N PHE A 111 13.39 -5.04 -3.67
CA PHE A 111 12.44 -6.14 -3.58
C PHE A 111 13.03 -7.42 -4.18
N LEU A 112 13.06 -8.49 -3.38
CA LEU A 112 13.50 -9.82 -3.78
C LEU A 112 12.36 -10.82 -3.58
N ALA A 113 12.15 -11.67 -4.57
CA ALA A 113 11.21 -12.78 -4.52
C ALA A 113 11.89 -14.04 -5.05
N THR A 114 11.55 -15.19 -4.49
CA THR A 114 11.83 -16.48 -5.14
C THR A 114 10.86 -16.69 -6.29
N ASP A 115 11.27 -17.43 -7.32
CA ASP A 115 10.40 -17.76 -8.45
C ASP A 115 9.24 -18.66 -7.98
N GLN A 116 8.04 -18.42 -8.55
CA GLN A 116 6.76 -19.09 -8.26
C GLN A 116 6.19 -18.85 -6.86
N LEU A 117 5.52 -17.70 -6.67
CA LEU A 117 4.52 -17.54 -5.61
C LEU A 117 3.14 -17.87 -6.18
N ALA A 118 2.68 -19.12 -6.03
CA ALA A 118 1.37 -19.56 -6.52
C ALA A 118 0.25 -19.16 -5.55
N VAL A 119 0.14 -17.87 -5.21
CA VAL A 119 -0.86 -17.35 -4.29
C VAL A 119 -1.91 -16.58 -5.07
N GLN A 120 -3.14 -17.10 -5.10
CA GLN A 120 -4.30 -16.52 -5.80
C GLN A 120 -5.40 -16.02 -4.83
N ASP A 121 -5.21 -16.13 -3.51
CA ASP A 121 -6.17 -15.57 -2.55
C ASP A 121 -5.99 -14.05 -2.44
N ASP A 122 -6.91 -13.30 -3.04
CA ASP A 122 -6.95 -11.83 -2.98
C ASP A 122 -6.92 -11.29 -1.55
N PHE A 123 -7.57 -11.97 -0.60
CA PHE A 123 -7.57 -11.52 0.79
C PHE A 123 -6.19 -11.62 1.42
N LEU A 124 -5.44 -12.67 1.08
CA LEU A 124 -4.05 -12.83 1.49
C LEU A 124 -3.18 -11.74 0.85
N VAL A 125 -3.28 -11.55 -0.46
CA VAL A 125 -2.49 -10.55 -1.20
C VAL A 125 -2.73 -9.14 -0.64
N LEU A 126 -3.99 -8.73 -0.52
CA LEU A 126 -4.37 -7.43 0.06
C LEU A 126 -3.88 -7.29 1.49
N SER A 127 -4.02 -8.32 2.32
CA SER A 127 -3.56 -8.28 3.71
C SER A 127 -2.04 -8.10 3.82
N LEU A 128 -1.26 -8.76 2.97
CA LEU A 128 0.20 -8.58 2.93
C LEU A 128 0.59 -7.19 2.40
N LEU A 129 -0.09 -6.66 1.39
CA LEU A 129 0.13 -5.28 0.91
C LEU A 129 -0.13 -4.26 2.03
N ARG A 130 -1.18 -4.48 2.84
CA ARG A 130 -1.50 -3.63 4.00
C ARG A 130 -0.43 -3.70 5.08
N ILE A 131 0.10 -4.90 5.35
CA ILE A 131 1.20 -5.09 6.30
C ILE A 131 2.46 -4.39 5.79
N LEU A 132 2.84 -4.62 4.53
CA LEU A 132 3.98 -3.96 3.91
C LEU A 132 3.82 -2.43 3.94
N ARG A 133 2.62 -1.91 3.69
CA ARG A 133 2.34 -0.47 3.71
C ARG A 133 2.63 0.13 5.08
N GLU A 134 2.09 -0.51 6.11
CA GLU A 134 2.24 -0.05 7.48
C GLU A 134 3.72 -0.09 7.90
N ALA A 135 4.44 -1.15 7.54
CA ALA A 135 5.88 -1.26 7.79
C ALA A 135 6.68 -0.14 7.08
N LEU A 136 6.46 0.06 5.78
CA LEU A 136 7.14 1.10 5.00
C LEU A 136 6.80 2.52 5.50
N ASN A 137 5.56 2.76 5.90
CA ASN A 137 5.16 4.04 6.50
C ASN A 137 5.86 4.29 7.84
N ASN A 138 5.97 3.25 8.68
CA ASN A 138 6.73 3.33 9.92
C ASN A 138 8.20 3.66 9.64
N ILE A 139 8.81 3.03 8.64
CA ILE A 139 10.19 3.31 8.23
C ILE A 139 10.33 4.77 7.77
N ALA A 140 9.46 5.24 6.86
CA ALA A 140 9.50 6.61 6.35
C ALA A 140 9.43 7.66 7.47
N ARG A 141 8.54 7.43 8.44
CA ARG A 141 8.26 8.40 9.51
C ARG A 141 9.25 8.32 10.66
N HIS A 142 9.80 7.14 10.92
CA HIS A 142 10.49 6.88 12.18
C HIS A 142 11.91 6.35 12.01
N ALA A 143 12.26 5.63 10.95
CA ALA A 143 13.57 4.96 10.88
C ALA A 143 14.72 5.89 10.48
N ALA A 144 14.44 6.96 9.71
CA ALA A 144 15.50 7.73 9.03
C ALA A 144 16.46 6.81 8.24
N ALA A 145 15.90 5.76 7.65
CA ALA A 145 16.62 4.77 6.85
C ALA A 145 16.95 5.35 5.46
N SER A 146 18.07 4.91 4.90
CA SER A 146 18.43 5.19 3.50
C SER A 146 18.10 4.02 2.58
N GLN A 147 17.97 2.81 3.14
CA GLN A 147 17.70 1.57 2.42
C GLN A 147 16.71 0.69 3.16
N VAL A 148 15.88 0.01 2.38
CA VAL A 148 14.95 -1.03 2.82
C VAL A 148 15.10 -2.23 1.90
N GLU A 149 15.12 -3.43 2.47
CA GLU A 149 15.07 -4.69 1.74
C GLU A 149 13.76 -5.41 2.09
N VAL A 150 12.98 -5.74 1.07
CA VAL A 150 11.74 -6.52 1.19
C VAL A 150 11.97 -7.86 0.49
N ARG A 151 11.85 -8.95 1.25
CA ARG A 151 12.00 -10.31 0.72
C ARG A 151 10.73 -11.10 0.93
N VAL A 152 10.26 -11.74 -0.12
CA VAL A 152 9.19 -12.72 -0.04
C VAL A 152 9.68 -14.08 -0.54
N LYS A 153 9.40 -15.13 0.22
CA LYS A 153 9.73 -16.50 -0.17
C LYS A 153 8.67 -17.47 0.30
N GLN A 154 8.41 -18.50 -0.48
CA GLN A 154 7.64 -19.66 -0.02
C GLN A 154 8.61 -20.76 0.40
N THR A 155 8.34 -21.42 1.53
CA THR A 155 9.13 -22.54 2.05
C THR A 155 8.16 -23.59 2.57
N GLY A 156 7.98 -24.68 1.82
CA GLY A 156 6.90 -25.64 2.06
C GLY A 156 5.53 -24.95 1.99
N ASP A 157 4.69 -25.22 2.99
CA ASP A 157 3.32 -24.67 3.11
C ASP A 157 3.29 -23.32 3.85
N SER A 158 4.38 -22.55 3.78
CA SER A 158 4.49 -21.28 4.48
C SER A 158 5.14 -20.21 3.62
N LEU A 159 4.49 -19.05 3.61
CA LEU A 159 4.96 -17.84 2.97
C LEU A 159 5.61 -16.94 4.02
N HIS A 160 6.82 -16.50 3.73
CA HIS A 160 7.60 -15.62 4.59
C HIS A 160 7.81 -14.27 3.91
N LEU A 161 7.41 -13.19 4.58
CA LEU A 161 7.69 -11.81 4.19
C LEU A 161 8.63 -11.20 5.23
N HIS A 162 9.81 -10.77 4.77
CA HIS A 162 10.79 -10.04 5.56
C HIS A 162 10.88 -8.60 5.06
N ILE A 163 10.92 -7.65 5.99
CA ILE A 163 11.07 -6.22 5.71
C ILE A 163 12.17 -5.72 6.63
N ASP A 164 13.33 -5.41 6.06
CA ASP A 164 14.55 -5.02 6.76
C ASP A 164 14.87 -3.56 6.41
N ASP A 165 15.09 -2.68 7.39
CA ASP A 165 15.60 -1.32 7.16
C ASP A 165 16.96 -1.09 7.85
N ASN A 166 17.74 -0.15 7.34
CA ASN A 166 19.04 0.22 7.89
C ASN A 166 19.01 1.47 8.80
N GLY A 167 17.83 1.86 9.29
CA GLY A 167 17.63 3.09 10.05
C GLY A 167 18.09 3.00 11.50
N ARG A 168 17.60 3.93 12.32
CA ARG A 168 17.97 4.02 13.75
C ARG A 168 17.40 2.93 14.64
N GLY A 169 16.55 2.04 14.11
CA GLY A 169 15.81 1.06 14.90
C GLY A 169 14.93 1.69 15.99
N PHE A 170 14.38 0.86 16.87
CA PHE A 170 13.61 1.31 18.03
C PHE A 170 13.77 0.30 19.18
N ASP A 171 13.48 0.73 20.40
CA ASP A 171 13.32 -0.17 21.54
C ASP A 171 11.83 -0.54 21.68
N PRO A 172 11.44 -1.81 21.41
CA PRO A 172 10.07 -2.27 21.55
C PRO A 172 9.53 -2.05 22.97
N ALA A 173 10.37 -2.15 24.00
CA ALA A 173 9.97 -1.98 25.40
C ALA A 173 9.67 -0.51 25.76
N ALA A 174 10.28 0.45 25.04
CA ALA A 174 10.07 1.88 25.24
C ALA A 174 8.78 2.38 24.55
N THR A 175 8.35 1.76 23.44
CA THR A 175 7.18 2.21 22.65
C THR A 175 5.83 2.13 23.38
N GLY A 176 5.76 1.48 24.55
CA GLY A 176 4.56 1.45 25.39
C GLY A 176 4.40 2.62 26.38
N ARG A 177 5.43 3.46 26.59
CA ARG A 177 5.47 4.43 27.69
C ARG A 177 4.97 5.84 27.36
N ASP A 178 5.01 6.26 26.10
CA ASP A 178 4.78 7.68 25.72
C ASP A 178 3.33 7.99 25.26
N GLY A 179 2.35 7.13 25.55
CA GLY A 179 0.93 7.37 25.24
C GLY A 179 0.56 7.39 23.74
N ARG A 180 1.54 7.55 22.83
CA ARG A 180 1.42 7.29 21.40
C ARG A 180 1.54 5.79 21.16
N ARG A 181 0.50 5.03 21.53
CA ARG A 181 0.41 3.61 21.13
C ARG A 181 0.50 3.54 19.61
N GLY A 182 1.63 3.07 19.10
CA GLY A 182 1.80 2.77 17.69
C GLY A 182 0.86 1.63 17.30
N HIS A 183 -0.35 1.96 16.87
CA HIS A 183 -1.34 0.97 16.43
C HIS A 183 -0.83 0.15 15.23
N GLY A 184 0.18 0.62 14.50
CA GLY A 184 0.75 -0.06 13.34
C GLY A 184 1.24 -1.48 13.62
N LEU A 185 2.05 -1.68 14.66
CA LEU A 185 2.54 -3.03 15.02
C LEU A 185 1.40 -3.97 15.43
N ALA A 186 0.44 -3.44 16.21
CA ALA A 186 -0.75 -4.20 16.60
C ALA A 186 -1.62 -4.59 15.40
N ASN A 187 -1.85 -3.65 14.47
CA ASN A 187 -2.62 -3.88 13.25
C ASN A 187 -1.95 -4.92 12.36
N MET A 188 -0.62 -4.86 12.19
CA MET A 188 0.13 -5.87 11.44
C MET A 188 0.01 -7.25 12.09
N ARG A 189 0.12 -7.33 13.42
CA ARG A 189 -0.07 -8.59 14.17
C ARG A 189 -1.47 -9.17 13.99
N GLN A 190 -2.50 -8.33 14.11
CA GLN A 190 -3.89 -8.75 13.94
C GLN A 190 -4.19 -9.22 12.51
N ARG A 191 -3.65 -8.55 11.49
CA ARG A 191 -3.79 -8.98 10.09
C ARG A 191 -3.07 -10.31 9.84
N ALA A 192 -1.85 -10.48 10.34
CA ALA A 192 -1.15 -11.77 10.22
C ALA A 192 -1.96 -12.90 10.90
N ALA A 193 -2.50 -12.65 12.09
CA ALA A 193 -3.36 -13.61 12.79
C ALA A 193 -4.66 -13.92 12.03
N ALA A 194 -5.27 -12.94 11.35
CA ALA A 194 -6.46 -13.11 10.52
C ALA A 194 -6.23 -14.01 9.30
N LEU A 195 -4.98 -14.18 8.88
CA LEU A 195 -4.53 -15.14 7.86
C LEU A 195 -4.07 -16.48 8.45
N GLY A 196 -4.26 -16.70 9.76
CA GLY A 196 -3.76 -17.89 10.47
C GLY A 196 -2.24 -17.90 10.67
N GLY A 197 -1.57 -16.79 10.40
CA GLY A 197 -0.12 -16.63 10.51
C GLY A 197 0.36 -15.91 11.75
N SER A 198 1.62 -15.48 11.72
CA SER A 198 2.29 -14.78 12.81
C SER A 198 3.12 -13.60 12.30
N ALA A 199 3.38 -12.66 13.21
CA ALA A 199 4.24 -11.50 12.97
C ALA A 199 5.24 -11.34 14.13
N ALA A 200 6.50 -11.14 13.78
CA ALA A 200 7.60 -10.87 14.69
C ALA A 200 8.33 -9.60 14.27
N TRP A 201 8.95 -8.93 15.25
CA TRP A 201 9.76 -7.74 15.04
C TRP A 201 11.05 -7.87 15.81
N GLU A 202 12.14 -7.52 15.15
CA GLU A 202 13.46 -7.39 15.76
C GLU A 202 13.93 -5.98 15.47
N ALA A 203 14.23 -5.20 16.51
CA ALA A 203 14.77 -3.87 16.33
C ALA A 203 15.77 -3.61 17.44
N ARG A 204 16.87 -2.94 17.08
CA ARG A 204 17.86 -2.48 18.04
C ARG A 204 18.27 -1.08 17.67
N ALA A 205 18.33 -0.20 18.68
CA ALA A 205 18.78 1.18 18.49
C ALA A 205 20.13 1.20 17.73
N GLY A 206 20.18 1.98 16.64
CA GLY A 206 21.33 2.14 15.74
C GLY A 206 21.55 1.00 14.73
N HIS A 207 20.72 -0.03 14.68
CA HIS A 207 20.92 -1.22 13.82
C HIS A 207 19.72 -1.55 12.93
N GLY A 208 18.82 -0.59 12.70
CA GLY A 208 17.63 -0.79 11.88
C GLY A 208 16.51 -1.56 12.58
N SER A 209 15.52 -1.95 11.79
CA SER A 209 14.45 -2.84 12.22
C SER A 209 14.15 -3.91 11.18
N ARG A 210 13.63 -5.03 11.66
CA ARG A 210 13.19 -6.17 10.87
C ARG A 210 11.77 -6.52 11.27
N VAL A 211 10.90 -6.62 10.28
CA VAL A 211 9.57 -7.21 10.40
C VAL A 211 9.60 -8.57 9.70
N HIS A 212 9.12 -9.61 10.38
CA HIS A 212 8.96 -10.94 9.80
C HIS A 212 7.50 -11.39 9.93
N ILE A 213 6.89 -11.72 8.80
CA ILE A 213 5.55 -12.27 8.71
C ILE A 213 5.66 -13.69 8.17
N CYS A 214 4.95 -14.63 8.80
CA CYS A 214 4.86 -16.02 8.38
C CYS A 214 3.40 -16.41 8.25
N ILE A 215 2.94 -16.71 7.04
CA ILE A 215 1.55 -17.07 6.74
C ILE A 215 1.52 -18.51 6.19
N PRO A 216 0.70 -19.40 6.76
CA PRO A 216 0.49 -20.71 6.15
C PRO A 216 -0.23 -20.54 4.80
N VAL A 217 0.29 -21.18 3.76
CA VAL A 217 -0.31 -21.23 2.42
C VAL A 217 -0.57 -22.69 2.11
N ALA A 218 -1.80 -23.14 2.33
CA ALA A 218 -2.22 -24.48 1.93
C ALA A 218 -2.38 -24.51 0.40
N HIS A 219 -1.97 -25.61 -0.21
CA HIS A 219 -2.27 -25.93 -1.61
C HIS A 219 -3.75 -26.26 -1.80
#